data_AF-A0A966BP48-F1
#
_entry.id   AF-A0A966BP48-F1
#
_cell.length_a   1.000
_cell.length_b   1.000
_cell.length_c   1.000
_cell.angle_alpha   90.00
_cell.angle_beta   90.00
_cell.angle_gamma   90.00
#
_symmetry.space_group_name_H-M   'P 1'
#
loop_
_entity.id
_entity.type
_entity.pdbx_description
1 polymer ?
#
loop_
_entity_poly.entity_id
_entity_poly.type
_entity_poly.pdbx_seq_one_letter_code
_entity_poly.pdbx_strand_id
1 'polypeptide(L)'
;MKGQSADRSSAWPDHRARVQSMAAALADSSGPVRLRKPTSNLFRPRGADERTELDAASLNHVIEIDAEAGYADVEGMTTYVDLVDATLPHGLAPAIVPELKSITVGGAVSGVGIESGGFRYGLVHHTMHELDVLVADGRVLTCSPDQRPALFFGFPNSYGSLGYA
;
A
#
# COMPACT_ATOMS: atom_id res chain seq x y z
N MET A 1 6.65 -27.41 22.02
CA MET A 1 7.95 -26.71 21.96
C MET A 1 7.78 -25.51 21.06
N LYS A 2 8.02 -24.29 21.57
CA LYS A 2 7.89 -23.04 20.81
C LYS A 2 9.04 -22.97 19.80
N GLY A 3 8.72 -23.07 18.51
CA GLY A 3 9.66 -22.80 17.43
C GLY A 3 10.04 -21.32 17.46
N GLN A 4 11.33 -21.04 17.43
CA GLN A 4 11.90 -19.71 17.33
C GLN A 4 11.56 -19.15 15.93
N SER A 5 10.72 -18.13 15.86
CA SER A 5 10.51 -17.35 14.63
C SER A 5 11.72 -16.43 14.44
N ALA A 6 12.50 -16.72 13.40
CA ALA A 6 13.65 -15.93 13.00
C ALA A 6 13.24 -14.50 12.60
N ASP A 7 14.05 -13.54 13.03
CA ASP A 7 14.30 -12.23 12.41
C ASP A 7 13.09 -11.39 11.97
N ARG A 8 12.43 -10.71 12.93
CA ARG A 8 11.61 -9.53 12.60
C ARG A 8 12.53 -8.47 12.01
N SER A 9 12.35 -8.15 10.73
CA SER A 9 13.25 -7.30 9.95
C SER A 9 13.56 -5.94 10.64
N SER A 10 14.77 -5.44 10.45
CA SER A 10 15.21 -4.11 10.91
C SER A 10 14.49 -2.94 10.24
N ALA A 11 13.61 -3.20 9.25
CA ALA A 11 12.93 -2.18 8.46
C ALA A 11 11.66 -1.62 9.12
N TRP A 12 11.06 -2.35 10.07
CA TRP A 12 9.84 -1.94 10.76
C TRP A 12 9.94 -0.62 11.54
N PRO A 13 11.04 -0.31 12.27
CA PRO A 13 11.25 1.00 12.88
C PRO A 13 11.23 2.15 11.86
N ASP A 14 11.91 1.97 10.72
CA ASP A 14 11.98 2.99 9.67
C ASP A 14 10.63 3.20 8.99
N HIS A 15 9.91 2.11 8.74
CA HIS A 15 8.53 2.15 8.26
C HIS A 15 7.64 2.95 9.20
N ARG A 16 7.66 2.64 10.51
CA ARG A 16 6.87 3.37 11.51
C ARG A 16 7.24 4.86 11.54
N ALA A 17 8.52 5.21 11.41
CA ALA A 17 8.95 6.60 11.37
C ALA A 17 8.39 7.34 10.15
N ARG A 18 8.39 6.71 8.96
CA ARG A 18 7.80 7.29 7.74
C ARG A 18 6.29 7.49 7.88
N VAL A 19 5.58 6.48 8.40
CA VAL A 19 4.14 6.54 8.65
C VAL A 19 3.80 7.65 9.65
N GLN A 20 4.53 7.74 10.76
CA GLN A 20 4.35 8.80 11.77
C GLN A 20 4.60 10.20 11.18
N SER A 21 5.63 10.36 10.36
CA SER A 21 5.93 11.62 9.67
C SER A 21 4.77 12.04 8.76
N MET A 22 4.23 11.11 7.97
CA MET A 22 3.09 11.38 7.08
C MET A 22 1.81 11.70 7.86
N ALA A 23 1.55 10.95 8.94
CA ALA A 23 0.39 11.19 9.81
C ALA A 23 0.46 12.56 10.50
N ALA A 24 1.64 12.95 11.01
CA ALA A 24 1.87 14.27 11.59
C ALA A 24 1.67 15.39 10.54
N ALA A 25 2.23 15.21 9.35
CA ALA A 25 2.05 16.17 8.25
C ALA A 25 0.57 16.33 7.85
N LEU A 26 -0.22 15.25 7.88
CA LEU A 26 -1.67 15.33 7.65
C LEU A 26 -2.39 16.06 8.79
N ALA A 27 -2.05 15.76 10.05
CA ALA A 27 -2.66 16.39 11.21
C ALA A 27 -2.38 17.90 11.28
N ASP A 28 -1.21 18.34 10.82
CA ASP A 28 -0.81 19.75 10.74
C ASP A 28 -1.34 20.45 9.48
N SER A 29 -1.98 19.72 8.56
CA SER A 29 -2.53 20.28 7.33
C SER A 29 -3.92 20.88 7.52
N SER A 30 -4.23 21.88 6.70
CA SER A 30 -5.58 22.45 6.60
C SER A 30 -6.05 22.47 5.16
N GLY A 31 -7.37 22.35 4.95
CA GLY A 31 -7.99 22.42 3.63
C GLY A 31 -7.81 21.13 2.81
N PRO A 32 -8.07 21.19 1.48
CA PRO A 32 -7.96 20.02 0.62
C PRO A 32 -6.51 19.52 0.53
N VAL A 33 -6.31 18.25 0.80
CA VAL A 33 -5.02 17.57 0.73
C VAL A 33 -4.90 16.78 -0.57
N ARG A 34 -3.67 16.69 -1.10
CA ARG A 34 -3.30 15.74 -2.16
C ARG A 34 -1.98 15.06 -1.83
N LEU A 35 -1.80 13.84 -2.35
CA LEU A 35 -0.51 13.16 -2.26
C LEU A 35 0.43 13.67 -3.34
N ARG A 36 1.62 14.09 -2.93
CA ARG A 36 2.77 14.25 -3.81
C ARG A 36 3.42 12.89 -3.99
N LYS A 37 3.47 12.44 -5.24
CA LYS A 37 4.05 11.16 -5.63
C LYS A 37 4.73 11.28 -7.00
N PRO A 38 5.83 10.55 -7.23
CA PRO A 38 6.59 10.61 -8.49
C PRO A 38 5.83 10.03 -9.68
N THR A 39 4.84 9.17 -9.44
CA THR A 39 4.06 8.47 -10.47
C THR A 39 2.55 8.58 -10.23
N SER A 40 1.78 8.63 -11.31
CA SER A 40 0.32 8.54 -11.27
C SER A 40 -0.20 8.00 -12.59
N ASN A 41 -0.97 6.91 -12.53
CA ASN A 41 -1.63 6.31 -13.70
C ASN A 41 -3.08 6.80 -13.87
N LEU A 42 -3.47 7.86 -13.15
CA LEU A 42 -4.76 8.52 -13.32
C LEU A 42 -4.71 9.52 -14.47
N PHE A 43 -5.54 9.31 -15.49
CA PHE A 43 -5.75 10.24 -16.61
C PHE A 43 -6.68 11.40 -16.24
N ARG A 44 -6.42 12.04 -15.09
CA ARG A 44 -7.17 13.20 -14.62
C ARG A 44 -6.33 14.47 -14.82
N PRO A 45 -6.86 15.50 -15.51
CA PRO A 45 -6.20 16.81 -15.56
C PRO A 45 -5.99 17.34 -14.13
N ARG A 46 -4.77 17.78 -13.84
CA ARG A 46 -4.48 18.44 -12.56
C ARG A 46 -5.02 19.87 -12.66
N GLY A 47 -6.08 20.16 -11.90
CA GLY A 47 -6.57 21.51 -11.72
C GLY A 47 -5.53 22.39 -11.02
N ALA A 48 -5.62 23.70 -11.22
CA ALA A 48 -4.74 24.69 -10.60
C ALA A 48 -5.06 24.97 -9.12
N ASP A 49 -5.97 24.19 -8.51
CA ASP A 49 -6.36 24.38 -7.10
C ASP A 49 -5.14 24.26 -6.18
N GLU A 50 -4.98 25.25 -5.30
CA GLU A 50 -4.05 25.15 -4.18
C GLU A 50 -4.52 24.04 -3.24
N ARG A 51 -3.63 23.06 -3.01
CA ARG A 51 -3.87 21.93 -2.11
C ARG A 51 -2.61 21.69 -1.30
N THR A 52 -2.77 21.36 -0.04
CA THR A 52 -1.66 20.91 0.79
C THR A 52 -1.14 19.59 0.23
N GLU A 53 0.16 19.52 -0.02
CA GLU A 53 0.81 18.31 -0.51
C GLU A 53 1.36 17.48 0.64
N LEU A 54 0.92 16.22 0.73
CA LEU A 54 1.54 15.23 1.60
C LEU A 54 2.50 14.37 0.81
N ASP A 55 3.74 14.30 1.28
CA ASP A 55 4.75 13.50 0.63
C ASP A 55 4.63 12.01 0.99
N ALA A 56 4.19 11.21 0.03
CA ALA A 56 4.14 9.76 0.17
C ALA A 56 5.38 9.08 -0.43
N ALA A 57 6.28 9.82 -1.10
CA ALA A 57 7.31 9.24 -1.97
C ALA A 57 8.29 8.31 -1.24
N SER A 58 8.47 8.46 0.08
CA SER A 58 9.35 7.63 0.89
C SER A 58 8.74 6.28 1.31
N LEU A 59 7.43 6.09 1.15
CA LEU A 59 6.73 4.86 1.53
C LEU A 59 6.82 3.78 0.43
N ASN A 60 8.02 3.49 -0.05
CA ASN A 60 8.30 2.66 -1.22
C ASN A 60 9.17 1.43 -0.95
N HIS A 61 9.06 0.82 0.22
CA HIS A 61 9.85 -0.35 0.62
C HIS A 61 9.01 -1.64 0.72
N VAL A 62 9.65 -2.77 0.42
CA VAL A 62 9.22 -4.08 0.93
C VAL A 62 9.79 -4.22 2.34
N ILE A 63 8.91 -4.37 3.33
CA ILE A 63 9.26 -4.33 4.75
C ILE A 63 9.76 -5.70 5.21
N GLU A 64 9.02 -6.74 4.87
CA GLU A 64 9.28 -8.12 5.27
C GLU A 64 8.67 -9.09 4.25
N ILE A 65 9.29 -10.26 4.08
CA ILE A 65 8.79 -11.37 3.27
C ILE A 65 8.82 -12.62 4.13
N ASP A 66 7.64 -13.18 4.42
CA ASP A 66 7.51 -14.51 4.99
C ASP A 66 7.34 -15.51 3.85
N ALA A 67 8.46 -16.11 3.44
CA ALA A 67 8.48 -17.03 2.31
C ALA A 67 7.80 -18.38 2.61
N GLU A 68 7.70 -18.77 3.90
CA GLU A 68 7.03 -20.00 4.30
C GLU A 68 5.52 -19.82 4.29
N ALA A 69 5.03 -18.69 4.82
CA ALA A 69 3.62 -18.33 4.78
C ALA A 69 3.15 -17.83 3.41
N GLY A 70 4.07 -17.34 2.57
CA GLY A 70 3.78 -16.83 1.23
C GLY A 70 3.24 -15.40 1.22
N TYR A 71 3.66 -14.56 2.17
CA TYR A 71 3.20 -13.18 2.32
C TYR A 71 4.35 -12.18 2.35
N ALA A 72 4.03 -10.93 2.00
CA ALA A 72 4.95 -9.81 2.09
C ALA A 72 4.23 -8.58 2.65
N ASP A 73 4.88 -7.90 3.58
CA ASP A 73 4.48 -6.59 4.08
C ASP A 73 5.15 -5.51 3.23
N VAL A 74 4.36 -4.61 2.65
CA VAL A 74 4.83 -3.71 1.61
C VAL A 74 4.19 -2.33 1.76
N GLU A 75 4.98 -1.28 1.60
CA GLU A 75 4.48 0.10 1.64
C GLU A 75 3.75 0.49 0.35
N GLY A 76 2.77 1.40 0.46
CA GLY A 76 1.86 1.76 -0.63
C GLY A 76 2.49 2.36 -1.90
N MET A 77 3.66 3.01 -1.81
CA MET A 77 4.41 3.54 -2.98
C MET A 77 5.36 2.52 -3.60
N THR A 78 5.55 1.34 -3.02
CA THR A 78 6.39 0.30 -3.62
C THR A 78 5.79 -0.10 -4.96
N THR A 79 6.63 -0.13 -5.99
CA THR A 79 6.15 -0.54 -7.31
C THR A 79 6.00 -2.06 -7.38
N TYR A 80 5.16 -2.54 -8.29
CA TYR A 80 5.07 -3.99 -8.52
C TYR A 80 6.37 -4.58 -9.07
N VAL A 81 7.18 -3.81 -9.80
CA VAL A 81 8.49 -4.29 -10.24
C VAL A 81 9.42 -4.50 -9.04
N ASP A 82 9.45 -3.57 -8.09
CA ASP A 82 10.26 -3.72 -6.87
C ASP A 82 9.77 -4.89 -6.01
N LEU A 83 8.46 -5.09 -5.91
CA LEU A 83 7.89 -6.22 -5.17
C LEU A 83 8.20 -7.57 -5.83
N VAL A 84 8.11 -7.65 -7.16
CA VAL A 84 8.53 -8.85 -7.91
C VAL A 84 10.02 -9.12 -7.69
N ASP A 85 10.87 -8.10 -7.86
CA ASP A 85 12.31 -8.24 -7.68
C ASP A 85 12.68 -8.69 -6.25
N ALA A 86 11.94 -8.24 -5.23
CA ALA A 86 12.14 -8.65 -3.85
C ALA A 86 11.66 -10.09 -3.56
N THR A 87 10.58 -10.54 -4.19
CA THR A 87 10.00 -11.88 -3.95
C THR A 87 10.67 -12.99 -4.76
N LEU A 88 11.23 -12.69 -5.93
CA LEU A 88 11.87 -13.65 -6.82
C LEU A 88 13.03 -14.45 -6.18
N PRO A 89 13.94 -13.86 -5.37
CA PRO A 89 14.99 -14.60 -4.66
C PRO A 89 14.45 -15.69 -3.72
N HIS A 90 13.21 -15.57 -3.26
CA HIS A 90 12.53 -16.55 -2.42
C HIS A 90 11.79 -17.63 -3.23
N GLY A 91 11.87 -17.59 -4.57
CA GLY A 91 11.11 -18.48 -5.45
C GLY A 91 9.61 -18.14 -5.50
N LEU A 92 9.24 -16.92 -5.12
CA LEU A 92 7.86 -16.44 -5.03
C LEU A 92 7.62 -15.31 -6.04
N ALA A 93 6.34 -15.03 -6.28
CA ALA A 93 5.87 -13.85 -7.01
C ALA A 93 4.50 -13.41 -6.45
N PRO A 94 4.13 -12.12 -6.56
CA PRO A 94 2.78 -11.69 -6.25
C PRO A 94 1.75 -12.45 -7.09
N ALA A 95 0.60 -12.79 -6.49
CA ALA A 95 -0.44 -13.56 -7.15
C ALA A 95 -0.99 -12.88 -8.43
N ILE A 96 -0.94 -11.55 -8.46
CA ILE A 96 -1.33 -10.71 -9.59
C ILE A 96 -0.25 -9.64 -9.75
N VAL A 97 0.33 -9.50 -10.96
CA VAL A 97 1.40 -8.53 -11.26
C VAL A 97 0.94 -7.62 -12.39
N PRO A 98 0.37 -6.43 -12.12
CA PRO A 98 -0.11 -5.54 -13.18
C PRO A 98 1.00 -5.12 -14.16
N GLU A 99 0.65 -4.96 -15.44
CA GLU A 99 1.60 -4.70 -16.56
C GLU A 99 2.47 -3.44 -16.39
N LEU A 100 1.91 -2.37 -15.80
CA LEU A 100 2.56 -1.07 -15.75
C LEU A 100 3.67 -1.03 -14.71
N LYS A 101 4.94 -0.93 -15.12
CA LYS A 101 6.09 -0.82 -14.19
C LYS A 101 5.98 0.30 -13.15
N SER A 102 5.27 1.37 -13.48
CA SER A 102 5.07 2.54 -12.62
C SER A 102 3.93 2.40 -11.61
N ILE A 103 3.18 1.29 -11.64
CA ILE A 103 2.06 1.05 -10.73
C ILE A 103 2.58 0.67 -9.35
N THR A 104 2.00 1.28 -8.32
CA THR A 104 2.35 0.99 -6.93
C THR A 104 1.34 0.04 -6.29
N VAL A 105 1.74 -0.66 -5.24
CA VAL A 105 0.87 -1.57 -4.48
C VAL A 105 -0.38 -0.85 -3.99
N GLY A 106 -0.21 0.28 -3.28
CA GLY A 106 -1.34 1.08 -2.78
C GLY A 106 -2.23 1.64 -3.90
N GLY A 107 -1.65 1.94 -5.07
CA GLY A 107 -2.40 2.35 -6.26
C GLY A 107 -3.26 1.24 -6.86
N ALA A 108 -2.74 0.01 -6.92
CA ALA A 108 -3.49 -1.14 -7.41
C ALA A 108 -4.58 -1.60 -6.42
N VAL A 109 -4.32 -1.44 -5.11
CA VAL A 109 -5.27 -1.74 -4.04
C VAL A 109 -6.42 -0.73 -4.01
N SER A 110 -6.13 0.58 -3.96
CA SER A 110 -7.15 1.64 -3.86
C SER A 110 -7.91 1.91 -5.17
N GLY A 111 -7.31 1.56 -6.31
CA GLY A 111 -7.95 1.59 -7.62
C GLY A 111 -8.51 0.21 -7.99
N VAL A 112 -8.12 -0.27 -9.17
CA VAL A 112 -8.44 -1.60 -9.71
C VAL A 112 -7.17 -2.24 -10.24
N GLY A 113 -6.52 -3.10 -9.45
CA GLY A 113 -5.44 -3.94 -9.94
C GLY A 113 -5.97 -5.18 -10.66
N ILE A 114 -5.81 -5.20 -11.99
CA ILE A 114 -6.16 -6.33 -12.87
C ILE A 114 -4.91 -6.85 -13.57
N GLU A 115 -4.87 -8.17 -13.80
CA GLU A 115 -3.96 -8.81 -14.77
C GLU A 115 -4.38 -10.26 -15.01
N SER A 116 -3.71 -10.94 -15.94
CA SER A 116 -3.83 -12.37 -16.28
C SER A 116 -3.83 -13.35 -15.11
N GLY A 117 -3.26 -13.04 -13.94
CA GLY A 117 -3.41 -13.89 -12.73
C GLY A 117 -4.84 -13.93 -12.19
N GLY A 118 -5.68 -12.97 -12.59
CA GLY A 118 -6.97 -12.74 -11.98
C GLY A 118 -8.03 -13.81 -12.22
N PHE A 119 -7.92 -14.63 -13.28
CA PHE A 119 -8.85 -15.75 -13.48
C PHE A 119 -8.75 -16.79 -12.34
N ARG A 120 -7.60 -16.84 -11.65
CA ARG A 120 -7.33 -17.78 -10.55
C ARG A 120 -7.42 -17.10 -9.19
N TYR A 121 -6.92 -15.88 -9.07
CA TYR A 121 -6.74 -15.20 -7.78
C TYR A 121 -7.66 -13.99 -7.58
N GLY A 122 -8.50 -13.65 -8.56
CA GLY A 122 -9.40 -12.49 -8.50
C GLY A 122 -8.73 -11.18 -8.92
N LEU A 123 -8.80 -10.17 -8.08
CA LEU A 123 -8.23 -8.83 -8.31
C LEU A 123 -7.18 -8.58 -7.25
N VAL A 124 -6.31 -7.58 -7.41
CA VAL A 124 -5.23 -7.32 -6.42
C VAL A 124 -5.75 -7.25 -4.98
N HIS A 125 -6.89 -6.60 -4.74
CA HIS A 125 -7.45 -6.51 -3.39
C HIS A 125 -8.04 -7.83 -2.86
N HIS A 126 -8.33 -8.81 -3.72
CA HIS A 126 -8.74 -10.14 -3.29
C HIS A 126 -7.57 -10.98 -2.76
N THR A 127 -6.33 -10.56 -3.00
CA THR A 127 -5.11 -11.27 -2.56
C THR A 127 -4.51 -10.69 -1.27
N MET A 128 -5.23 -9.80 -0.59
CA MET A 128 -4.77 -9.11 0.61
C MET A 128 -5.28 -9.77 1.89
N HIS A 129 -4.45 -9.75 2.92
CA HIS A 129 -4.80 -10.21 4.28
C HIS A 129 -5.23 -9.05 5.17
N GLU A 130 -4.51 -7.94 5.09
CA GLU A 130 -4.77 -6.70 5.81
C GLU A 130 -4.21 -5.50 5.05
N LEU A 131 -4.57 -4.29 5.50
CA LEU A 131 -3.96 -3.02 5.10
C LEU A 131 -4.02 -2.00 6.23
N ASP A 132 -3.00 -1.17 6.31
CA ASP A 132 -3.01 0.03 7.13
C ASP A 132 -3.49 1.22 6.29
N VAL A 133 -4.48 1.96 6.80
CA VAL A 133 -5.05 3.12 6.12
C VAL A 133 -4.82 4.38 6.94
N LEU A 134 -4.06 5.33 6.40
CA LEU A 134 -4.03 6.71 6.89
C LEU A 134 -5.33 7.41 6.47
N VAL A 135 -6.22 7.61 7.45
CA VAL A 135 -7.51 8.28 7.24
C VAL A 135 -7.39 9.80 7.47
N ALA A 136 -8.41 10.55 7.02
CA ALA A 136 -8.38 12.01 6.95
C ALA A 136 -8.12 12.75 8.28
N ASP A 137 -8.35 12.10 9.42
CA ASP A 137 -8.10 12.67 10.75
C ASP A 137 -6.70 12.36 11.31
N GLY A 138 -5.79 11.85 10.47
CA GLY A 138 -4.40 11.57 10.83
C GLY A 138 -4.19 10.22 11.50
N ARG A 139 -5.25 9.45 11.79
CA ARG A 139 -5.09 8.10 12.34
C ARG A 139 -4.68 7.10 11.26
N VAL A 140 -3.89 6.11 11.66
CA VAL A 140 -3.59 4.93 10.85
C VAL A 140 -4.41 3.76 11.39
N LEU A 141 -5.22 3.16 10.54
CA LEU A 141 -6.14 2.09 10.90
C LEU A 141 -5.75 0.80 10.21
N THR A 142 -5.34 -0.21 10.98
CA THR A 142 -5.20 -1.57 10.48
C THR A 142 -6.57 -2.18 10.24
N CYS A 143 -6.78 -2.66 9.01
CA CYS A 143 -8.03 -3.18 8.50
C CYS A 143 -7.82 -4.58 7.92
N SER A 144 -8.74 -5.50 8.18
CA SER A 144 -8.77 -6.88 7.69
C SER A 144 -10.23 -7.35 7.57
N PRO A 145 -10.50 -8.56 7.06
CA PRO A 145 -11.85 -9.13 7.05
C PRO A 145 -12.51 -9.20 8.45
N ASP A 146 -11.70 -9.32 9.51
CA ASP A 146 -12.17 -9.45 10.90
C ASP A 146 -12.02 -8.15 11.70
N GLN A 147 -11.22 -7.20 11.21
CA GLN A 147 -10.94 -5.93 11.86
C GLN A 147 -11.30 -4.76 10.95
N ARG A 148 -12.34 -3.98 11.29
CA ARG A 148 -12.85 -2.88 10.44
C ARG A 148 -13.21 -3.36 9.00
N PRO A 149 -14.04 -4.41 8.86
CA PRO A 149 -14.38 -4.99 7.56
C PRO A 149 -14.99 -3.99 6.59
N ALA A 150 -15.78 -3.03 7.08
CA ALA A 150 -16.39 -2.01 6.23
C ALA A 150 -15.34 -1.16 5.48
N LEU A 151 -14.23 -0.82 6.14
CA LEU A 151 -13.15 -0.10 5.48
C LEU A 151 -12.32 -1.07 4.63
N PHE A 152 -12.00 -2.27 5.11
CA PHE A 152 -11.26 -3.28 4.34
C PHE A 152 -11.92 -3.58 2.98
N PHE A 153 -13.20 -3.91 2.96
CA PHE A 153 -13.95 -4.24 1.74
C PHE A 153 -14.36 -2.99 0.94
N GLY A 154 -14.45 -1.82 1.58
CA GLY A 154 -14.80 -0.55 0.94
C GLY A 154 -13.62 0.22 0.35
N PHE A 155 -12.39 -0.08 0.77
CA PHE A 155 -11.18 0.63 0.34
C PHE A 155 -10.84 0.42 -1.15
N PRO A 156 -10.97 -0.78 -1.73
CA PRO A 156 -10.80 -0.97 -3.16
C PRO A 156 -11.80 -0.13 -3.97
N ASN A 157 -11.37 0.40 -5.11
CA ASN A 157 -12.14 1.33 -5.94
C ASN A 157 -12.51 2.66 -5.27
N SER A 158 -11.92 3.00 -4.13
CA SER A 158 -12.14 4.30 -3.49
C SER A 158 -11.39 5.44 -4.19
N TYR A 159 -10.37 5.12 -4.99
CA TYR A 159 -9.50 6.10 -5.65
C TYR A 159 -8.90 7.13 -4.68
N GLY A 160 -8.60 6.70 -3.45
CA GLY A 160 -8.01 7.53 -2.39
C GLY A 160 -9.01 8.40 -1.62
N SER A 161 -10.32 8.25 -1.85
CA SER A 161 -11.35 9.01 -1.10
C SER A 161 -11.51 8.58 0.36
N LEU A 162 -11.11 7.35 0.70
CA LEU A 162 -11.21 6.79 2.05
C LEU A 162 -9.90 6.87 2.85
N GLY A 163 -8.82 7.36 2.24
CA GLY A 163 -7.49 7.45 2.85
C GLY A 163 -6.38 6.99 1.92
N TYR A 164 -5.21 6.77 2.49
CA TYR A 164 -4.04 6.24 1.81
C TYR A 164 -3.56 4.95 2.46
N ALA A 165 -3.23 3.96 1.64
CA ALA A 165 -2.64 2.67 2.02
C ALA A 165 -1.27 2.54 1.37
#